data_AF-A0AAV1YR62-F1
#
_entry.id   AF-A0AAV1YR62-F1
#
_cell.length_a   1.000
_cell.length_b   1.000
_cell.length_c   1.000
_cell.angle_alpha   90.00
_cell.angle_beta   90.00
_cell.angle_gamma   90.00
#
_symmetry.space_group_name_H-M   'P 1'
#
loop_
_entity.id
_entity.type
_entity.pdbx_description
1 polymer ?
#
loop_
_entity_poly.entity_id
_entity_poly.type
_entity_poly.pdbx_seq_one_letter_code
_entity_poly.pdbx_strand_id
1 'polypeptide(L)' 'MPLIPRHNIVAQTILSLFLTIFGVTVISGDFKEIRAVTELENKSYEVFGNRPSFYAFSHRGRVLSSVYSQGNL' A
#
# COMPACT_ATOMS: atom_id res chain seq x y z
N MET A 1 -9.79 19.11 -47.83
CA MET A 1 -9.52 18.54 -46.49
C MET A 1 -10.26 19.41 -45.49
N PRO A 2 -11.19 18.88 -44.68
CA PRO A 2 -12.08 19.72 -43.87
C PRO A 2 -11.28 20.45 -42.77
N LEU A 3 -11.59 21.75 -42.65
CA LEU A 3 -10.99 22.72 -41.75
C LEU A 3 -11.42 22.38 -40.31
N ILE A 4 -10.50 21.80 -39.53
CA ILE A 4 -10.69 21.57 -38.08
C ILE A 4 -11.04 22.92 -37.44
N PRO A 5 -12.11 23.03 -36.63
CA PRO A 5 -12.44 24.27 -35.96
C PRO A 5 -11.23 24.68 -35.11
N ARG A 6 -10.72 25.88 -35.39
CA ARG A 6 -9.55 26.53 -34.78
C ARG A 6 -9.82 26.88 -33.30
N HIS A 7 -10.23 25.89 -32.51
CA HIS A 7 -10.03 25.91 -31.07
C HIS A 7 -8.56 26.25 -30.85
N ASN A 8 -8.28 27.36 -30.17
CA ASN A 8 -6.94 27.92 -30.05
C ASN A 8 -5.96 26.83 -29.55
N ILE A 9 -5.17 26.25 -30.45
CA ILE A 9 -4.28 25.12 -30.15
C ILE A 9 -3.30 25.47 -29.03
N VAL A 10 -2.86 26.73 -28.98
CA VAL A 10 -2.03 27.26 -27.88
C VAL A 10 -2.76 27.16 -26.55
N ALA A 11 -4.03 27.56 -26.49
CA ALA A 11 -4.84 27.44 -25.27
C ALA A 11 -5.10 25.97 -24.91
N GLN A 12 -5.31 25.09 -25.91
CA GLN A 12 -5.45 23.64 -25.70
C GLN A 12 -4.21 23.04 -25.05
N THR A 13 -3.03 23.34 -25.62
CA THR A 13 -1.76 22.79 -25.15
C THR A 13 -1.43 23.29 -23.75
N ILE A 14 -1.69 24.57 -23.48
CA ILE A 14 -1.52 25.14 -22.14
C ILE A 14 -2.47 24.45 -21.14
N LEU A 15 -3.75 24.30 -21.50
CA LEU A 15 -4.73 23.62 -20.64
C LEU A 15 -4.33 22.16 -20.37
N SER A 16 -3.90 21.42 -21.40
CA SER A 16 -3.45 20.04 -21.23
C SER A 16 -2.22 19.94 -20.33
N LEU A 17 -1.28 20.89 -20.43
CA LEU A 17 -0.09 20.92 -19.58
C LEU A 17 -0.47 21.07 -18.10
N PHE A 18 -1.34 22.03 -17.78
CA PHE A 18 -1.79 22.22 -16.40
C PHE A 18 -2.58 21.04 -15.86
N LEU A 19 -3.46 20.44 -16.67
CA LEU A 19 -4.21 19.24 -16.30
C LEU A 19 -3.29 18.06 -16.03
N THR A 20 -2.24 17.87 -16.83
CA THR A 20 -1.27 16.79 -16.60
C THR A 20 -0.45 17.02 -15.34
N ILE A 21 0.04 18.23 -15.10
CA ILE A 21 0.78 18.57 -13.86
C ILE A 21 -0.12 18.33 -12.64
N PHE A 22 -1.35 18.80 -12.69
CA PHE A 22 -2.31 18.59 -11.60
C PHE A 22 -2.61 17.09 -11.41
N GLY A 23 -2.87 16.36 -12.48
CA GLY A 23 -3.16 14.93 -12.44
C GLY A 23 -2.00 14.11 -11.84
N VAL A 24 -0.76 14.36 -12.28
CA VAL A 24 0.42 13.69 -11.73
C VAL A 24 0.60 14.03 -10.25
N THR A 25 0.40 15.29 -9.86
CA THR A 25 0.55 15.72 -8.46
C THR A 25 -0.46 15.01 -7.55
N VAL A 26 -1.70 14.85 -7.99
CA VAL A 26 -2.74 14.11 -7.25
C VAL A 26 -2.43 12.61 -7.16
N ILE A 27 -1.87 12.02 -8.22
CA ILE A 27 -1.53 10.59 -8.27
C ILE A 27 -0.24 10.27 -7.49
N SER A 28 0.67 11.24 -7.34
CA SER A 28 1.98 11.03 -6.71
C SER A 28 1.91 10.61 -5.24
N GLY A 29 0.73 10.65 -4.62
CA GLY A 29 0.48 10.20 -3.26
C GLY A 29 0.93 11.21 -2.22
N ASP A 30 0.52 10.96 -0.97
CA ASP A 30 0.82 11.85 0.13
C ASP A 30 2.23 11.63 0.68
N PHE A 31 2.85 12.72 1.13
CA PHE A 31 4.11 12.63 1.85
C PHE A 31 3.90 11.93 3.19
N LYS A 32 4.66 10.86 3.43
CA LYS A 32 4.72 10.21 4.75
C LYS A 32 5.66 10.99 5.66
N GLU A 33 5.28 11.20 6.91
CA GLU A 33 6.16 11.81 7.91
C GLU A 33 7.41 10.96 8.19
N ILE A 34 8.55 11.62 8.40
CA ILE A 34 9.86 10.98 8.64
C ILE A 34 9.97 10.42 10.08
N ARG A 35 9.00 10.72 10.97
CA ARG A 35 9.05 10.30 12.38
C ARG A 35 8.76 8.81 12.53
N ALA A 36 9.83 8.01 12.56
CA ALA A 36 9.76 6.58 12.84
C ALA A 36 9.08 6.27 14.19
N VAL A 37 9.18 7.17 15.18
CA VAL A 37 8.56 7.00 16.51
C VAL A 37 7.04 6.88 16.40
N THR A 38 6.39 7.69 15.58
CA THR A 38 4.92 7.69 15.40
C THR A 38 4.42 6.41 14.70
N GLU A 39 5.23 5.83 13.82
CA GLU A 39 4.92 4.53 13.19
C GLU A 39 5.08 3.37 14.18
N LEU A 40 6.07 3.45 15.07
CA LEU A 40 6.35 2.45 16.10
C LEU A 40 5.37 2.53 17.29
N GLU A 41 4.81 3.70 17.59
CA GLU A 41 3.81 3.90 18.65
C GLU A 41 2.55 3.05 18.44
N ASN A 42 2.16 2.83 17.17
CA ASN A 42 1.00 2.01 16.82
C ASN A 42 1.31 0.50 16.73
N LYS A 43 2.57 0.10 16.95
CA LYS A 43 3.02 -1.30 16.85
C LYS A 43 3.03 -1.93 18.24
N SER A 44 2.23 -2.99 18.46
CA SER A 44 2.26 -3.72 19.73
C SER A 44 3.50 -4.62 19.84
N TYR A 45 3.90 -4.90 21.08
CA TYR A 45 5.02 -5.80 21.37
C TYR A 45 4.77 -7.23 20.86
N GLU A 46 3.52 -7.68 20.79
CA GLU A 46 3.17 -9.00 20.25
C GLU A 46 3.55 -9.13 18.77
N VAL A 47 3.35 -8.08 17.97
CA VAL A 47 3.73 -8.06 16.55
C VAL A 47 5.25 -7.99 16.40
N PHE A 48 5.94 -7.26 17.30
CA PHE A 48 7.41 -7.15 17.27
C PHE A 48 8.12 -8.44 17.72
N GLY A 49 7.59 -9.10 18.74
CA GLY A 49 8.14 -10.36 19.28
C GLY A 49 7.96 -11.56 18.36
N ASN A 50 7.02 -11.46 17.42
CA ASN A 50 6.78 -12.48 16.41
C ASN A 50 7.95 -12.55 15.41
N ARG A 51 8.76 -13.62 15.48
CA ARG A 51 9.89 -13.87 14.58
C ARG A 51 9.62 -15.07 13.65
N PRO A 52 9.14 -14.84 12.41
CA PRO A 52 8.73 -15.93 11.53
C PRO A 52 9.82 -16.94 11.20
N SER A 53 11.07 -16.48 11.10
CA SER A 53 12.24 -17.33 10.87
C SER A 53 12.52 -18.33 12.00
N PHE A 54 11.91 -18.15 13.18
CA PHE A 54 12.14 -18.96 14.37
C PHE A 54 10.87 -19.62 14.90
N TYR A 55 9.88 -19.85 14.03
CA TYR A 55 8.67 -20.55 14.45
C TYR A 55 8.95 -22.01 14.81
N ALA A 56 8.53 -22.38 16.03
CA ALA A 56 8.42 -23.75 16.46
C ALA A 56 6.94 -24.15 16.50
N PHE A 57 6.57 -25.20 15.76
CA PHE A 57 5.20 -25.70 15.71
C PHE A 57 4.88 -26.73 16.82
N SER A 58 5.82 -26.92 17.74
CA SER A 58 5.69 -27.79 18.92
C SER A 58 5.13 -27.01 20.12
N HIS A 59 3.96 -26.38 19.96
CA HIS A 59 3.28 -25.60 21.01
C HIS A 59 1.90 -26.20 21.33
N ARG A 60 1.24 -25.71 22.39
CA ARG A 60 -0.06 -26.24 22.88
C ARG A 60 -1.16 -26.25 21.81
N GLY A 61 -1.13 -25.29 20.88
CA GLY A 61 -2.05 -25.21 19.74
C GLY A 61 -2.03 -26.44 18.84
N ARG A 62 -0.93 -27.21 18.82
CA ARG A 62 -0.85 -28.48 18.09
C ARG A 62 -1.86 -29.51 18.61
N VAL A 63 -2.07 -29.61 19.92
CA VAL A 63 -3.00 -30.59 20.53
C VAL A 63 -4.45 -30.11 20.43
N LEU A 64 -4.66 -28.79 20.47
CA LEU A 64 -5.98 -28.17 20.39
C LEU A 64 -6.52 -28.07 18.96
N SER A 65 -5.67 -28.29 17.96
CA SER A 65 -6.08 -28.25 16.56
C SER A 65 -6.79 -29.56 16.17
N SER A 66 -7.99 -29.43 15.59
CA SER A 66 -8.79 -30.56 15.10
C SER A 66 -8.04 -31.40 14.04
N VAL A 67 -7.14 -30.77 13.27
CA VAL A 67 -6.33 -31.43 12.24
C VAL A 67 -5.40 -32.49 12.84
N TYR A 68 -4.73 -32.16 13.95
CA TYR A 68 -3.86 -33.10 14.65
C TYR A 68 -4.65 -34.06 15.56
N SER A 69 -5.78 -33.62 16.12
CA SER A 69 -6.62 -34.47 16.99
C SER A 69 -7.36 -35.57 16.23
N GLN A 70 -7.64 -35.40 14.94
CA GLN A 70 -8.33 -36.38 14.09
C GLN A 70 -7.36 -37.32 13.34
N GLY A 71 -6.05 -37.15 13.52
CA GLY A 71 -5.04 -37.98 12.83
C GLY A 71 -5.04 -37.82 11.31
N ASN A 72 -5.50 -36.69 10.78
CA ASN A 72 -5.71 -36.48 9.34
C ASN A 72 -4.45 -35.93 8.62
N LEU A 73 -3.27 -36.40 9.05
CA LEU A 73 -1.95 -36.13 8.47
C LEU A 73 -1.20 -37.44 8.31
#